data_AF-A0A950X5G7-F1
#
_entry.id   AF-A0A950X5G7-F1
#
_cell.length_a   1.000
_cell.length_b   1.000
_cell.length_c   1.000
_cell.angle_alpha   90.00
_cell.angle_beta   90.00
_cell.angle_gamma   90.00
#
_symmetry.space_group_name_H-M   'P 1'
#
loop_
_entity.id
_entity.type
_entity.pdbx_description
1 polymer ?
#
loop_
_entity_poly.entity_id
_entity_poly.type
_entity_poly.pdbx_seq_one_letter_code
_entity_poly.pdbx_strand_id
1 'polypeptide(L)'
;MARHRLVSESVRHGDIERALTEWRSLLRQIVQAPAYNWDRWSELQETAAKYVHATRSPAREPLPALTPAQHQRYAGRLITRLKATLPPRLNDE
;
A
#
# COMPACT_ATOMS: atom_id res chain seq x y z
N MET A 1 10.28 -1.46 20.81
CA MET A 1 10.21 -0.21 21.61
C MET A 1 11.00 0.92 20.90
N ALA A 2 10.44 1.53 19.83
CA ALA A 2 11.12 2.63 19.10
C ALA A 2 10.18 3.45 18.18
N ARG A 3 9.08 2.86 17.67
CA ARG A 3 8.19 3.50 16.67
C ARG A 3 7.54 4.81 17.15
N HIS A 4 7.21 4.92 18.44
CA HIS A 4 6.58 6.11 19.03
C HIS A 4 7.48 7.36 19.01
N ARG A 5 8.80 7.21 18.89
CA ARG A 5 9.74 8.34 18.87
C ARG A 5 9.82 9.04 17.51
N LEU A 6 9.29 8.39 16.46
CA LEU A 6 9.30 8.90 15.09
C LEU A 6 7.97 9.57 14.71
N VAL A 7 6.99 9.57 15.61
CA VAL A 7 5.70 10.23 15.39
C VAL A 7 5.84 11.70 15.78
N SER A 8 5.67 12.59 14.80
CA SER A 8 5.64 14.05 14.96
C SER A 8 4.35 14.58 14.34
N GLU A 9 4.06 15.87 14.50
CA GLU A 9 2.92 16.51 13.83
C GLU A 9 2.96 16.33 12.30
N SER A 10 4.17 16.22 11.75
CA SER A 10 4.45 15.98 10.32
C SER A 10 4.52 14.51 9.91
N VAL A 11 4.71 13.57 10.83
CA VAL A 11 4.84 12.14 10.54
C VAL A 11 3.81 11.37 11.34
N ARG A 12 2.71 11.00 10.67
CA ARG A 12 1.64 10.24 11.29
C ARG A 12 2.02 8.76 11.39
N HIS A 13 1.33 8.05 12.27
CA HIS A 13 1.52 6.61 12.42
C HIS A 13 1.37 5.84 11.08
N GLY A 14 0.42 6.25 10.25
CA GLY A 14 0.21 5.67 8.92
C GLY A 14 1.39 5.84 7.97
N ASP A 15 2.14 6.95 8.08
CA ASP A 15 3.32 7.20 7.24
C ASP A 15 4.45 6.24 7.58
N ILE A 16 4.62 5.92 8.87
CA ILE A 16 5.62 4.95 9.33
C ILE A 16 5.27 3.55 8.81
N GLU A 17 4.01 3.12 8.92
CA GLU A 17 3.57 1.81 8.42
C GLU A 17 3.69 1.72 6.89
N ARG A 18 3.41 2.83 6.17
CA ARG A 18 3.63 2.93 4.72
C ARG A 18 5.12 2.81 4.38
N ALA A 19 5.98 3.58 5.04
CA ALA A 19 7.43 3.54 4.81
C ALA A 19 8.01 2.15 5.07
N LEU A 20 7.54 1.46 6.11
CA LEU A 20 7.93 0.07 6.39
C LEU A 20 7.47 -0.89 5.30
N THR A 21 6.26 -0.70 4.77
CA THR A 21 5.71 -1.53 3.69
C THR A 21 6.48 -1.32 2.39
N GLU A 22 6.76 -0.07 2.03
CA GLU A 22 7.53 0.31 0.84
C GLU A 22 8.97 -0.20 0.95
N TRP A 23 9.63 -0.01 2.09
CA TRP A 23 10.97 -0.54 2.36
C TRP A 23 11.03 -2.05 2.14
N ARG A 24 10.08 -2.80 2.69
CA ARG A 24 9.98 -4.26 2.49
C ARG A 24 9.74 -4.62 1.02
N SER A 25 9.00 -3.80 0.29
CA SER A 25 8.76 -4.00 -1.14
C SER A 25 10.04 -3.85 -1.94
N LEU A 26 10.82 -2.81 -1.67
CA LEU A 26 12.12 -2.57 -2.31
C LEU A 26 13.10 -3.72 -2.03
N LEU A 27 13.20 -4.17 -0.78
CA LEU A 27 14.06 -5.31 -0.43
C LEU A 27 13.68 -6.58 -1.21
N ARG A 28 12.38 -6.87 -1.34
CA ARG A 28 11.92 -8.03 -2.13
C ARG A 28 12.28 -7.89 -3.60
N GLN A 29 12.10 -6.69 -4.18
CA GLN A 29 12.45 -6.44 -5.58
C GLN A 29 13.94 -6.64 -5.83
N ILE A 30 14.81 -6.15 -4.94
CA ILE A 30 16.26 -6.35 -5.04
C ILE A 30 16.62 -7.84 -4.99
N VAL A 31 16.07 -8.59 -4.03
CA VAL A 31 16.35 -10.03 -3.87
C VAL A 31 15.87 -10.85 -5.07
N GLN A 32 14.73 -10.49 -5.67
CA GLN A 32 14.15 -11.22 -6.79
C GLN A 32 14.67 -10.77 -8.16
N ALA A 33 15.42 -9.68 -8.22
CA ALA A 33 15.98 -9.19 -9.47
C ALA A 33 17.06 -10.15 -10.02
N PRO A 34 17.30 -10.15 -11.35
CA PRO A 34 18.28 -11.04 -11.95
C PRO A 34 19.68 -10.89 -11.35
N ALA A 35 20.44 -11.99 -11.31
CA ALA A 35 21.84 -11.93 -10.96
C ALA A 35 22.63 -11.31 -12.13
N TYR A 36 23.37 -10.24 -11.84
CA TYR A 36 24.35 -9.66 -12.76
C TYR A 36 25.74 -10.03 -12.30
N ASN A 37 26.69 -10.14 -13.24
CA ASN A 37 28.08 -10.50 -12.94
C ASN A 37 28.85 -9.28 -12.37
N TRP A 38 28.34 -8.74 -11.27
CA TRP A 38 28.87 -7.58 -10.56
C TRP A 38 28.82 -7.84 -9.06
N ASP A 39 29.98 -8.00 -8.44
CA ASP A 39 30.10 -8.42 -7.04
C ASP A 39 29.29 -7.55 -6.06
N ARG A 40 29.33 -6.23 -6.25
CA ARG A 40 28.55 -5.28 -5.43
C ARG A 40 27.04 -5.52 -5.51
N TRP A 41 26.54 -5.93 -6.67
CA TRP A 41 25.13 -6.23 -6.85
C TRP A 41 24.76 -7.50 -6.09
N SER A 42 25.57 -8.56 -6.22
CA SER A 42 25.37 -9.82 -5.49
C SER A 42 25.40 -9.61 -3.97
N GLU A 43 26.38 -8.84 -3.47
CA GLU A 43 26.47 -8.47 -2.04
C GLU A 43 25.24 -7.70 -1.54
N LEU A 44 24.70 -6.80 -2.38
CA LEU A 44 23.48 -6.06 -2.07
C LEU A 44 22.28 -7.01 -1.98
N GLN A 45 22.13 -7.95 -2.92
CA GLN A 45 21.06 -8.94 -2.91
C GLN A 45 21.12 -9.83 -1.66
N GLU A 46 22.31 -10.33 -1.30
CA GLU A 46 22.53 -11.12 -0.09
C GLU A 46 22.21 -10.34 1.19
N THR A 47 22.64 -9.07 1.25
CA THR A 47 22.37 -8.21 2.39
C THR A 47 20.87 -7.92 2.49
N ALA A 48 20.21 -7.59 1.38
CA ALA A 48 18.78 -7.34 1.34
C ALA A 48 17.97 -8.55 1.82
N ALA A 49 18.36 -9.78 1.43
CA ALA A 49 17.70 -11.01 1.84
C ALA A 49 17.64 -11.18 3.37
N LYS A 50 18.69 -10.77 4.09
CA LYS A 50 18.75 -10.81 5.56
C LYS A 50 17.70 -9.91 6.22
N TYR A 51 17.32 -8.81 5.56
CA TYR A 51 16.42 -7.79 6.11
C TYR A 51 14.95 -7.91 5.68
N VAL A 52 14.61 -8.72 4.66
CA VAL A 52 13.22 -8.88 4.16
C VAL A 52 12.24 -9.26 5.28
N HIS A 53 12.69 -10.05 6.26
CA HIS A 53 11.86 -10.53 7.37
C HIS A 53 12.16 -9.86 8.72
N ALA A 54 13.14 -8.95 8.79
CA ALA A 54 13.56 -8.29 10.03
C ALA A 54 12.45 -7.42 10.63
N THR A 55 11.69 -6.72 9.77
CA THR A 55 10.61 -5.86 10.23
C THR A 55 9.28 -6.61 10.17
N ARG A 56 8.83 -7.15 11.31
CA ARG A 56 7.45 -7.65 11.46
C ARG A 56 6.48 -6.46 11.44
N SER A 57 5.49 -6.55 10.54
CA SER A 57 4.34 -5.63 10.55
C SER A 57 3.52 -5.89 11.82
N PRO A 58 3.06 -4.84 12.53
CA PRO A 58 2.14 -4.97 13.66
C PRO A 58 0.77 -5.53 13.25
N ALA A 59 0.45 -5.60 11.95
CA ALA A 59 -0.82 -6.10 11.41
C ALA A 59 -1.08 -7.60 11.64
N ARG A 60 -0.33 -8.24 12.55
CA ARG A 60 -0.53 -9.62 13.01
C ARG A 60 -1.42 -9.72 14.25
N GLU A 61 -2.03 -8.64 14.70
CA GLU A 61 -3.21 -8.81 15.53
C GLU A 61 -4.32 -9.44 14.66
N PRO A 62 -4.91 -10.56 15.09
CA PRO A 62 -5.99 -11.17 14.34
C PRO A 62 -7.10 -10.15 14.20
N LEU A 63 -7.53 -9.90 12.96
CA LEU A 63 -8.67 -9.04 12.70
C LEU A 63 -9.87 -9.60 13.49
N PRO A 64 -10.71 -8.73 14.08
CA PRO A 64 -11.92 -9.18 14.75
C PRO A 64 -12.79 -9.97 13.76
N ALA A 65 -13.54 -10.94 14.29
CA ALA A 65 -14.48 -11.70 13.48
C ALA A 65 -15.46 -10.75 12.79
N LEU A 66 -15.72 -11.01 11.51
CA LEU A 66 -16.67 -10.23 10.74
C LEU A 66 -18.07 -10.39 11.32
N THR A 67 -18.80 -9.29 11.41
CA THR A 67 -20.23 -9.30 11.77
C THR A 67 -21.05 -9.92 10.63
N PRO A 68 -22.24 -10.48 10.91
CA PRO A 68 -23.13 -11.03 9.87
C PRO A 68 -23.44 -10.03 8.74
N ALA A 69 -23.54 -8.74 9.05
CA ALA A 69 -23.74 -7.68 8.06
C ALA A 69 -22.53 -7.48 7.13
N GLN A 70 -21.31 -7.66 7.62
CA GLN A 70 -20.08 -7.54 6.83
C GLN A 70 -19.84 -8.72 5.90
N HIS A 71 -20.49 -9.86 6.13
CA HIS A 71 -20.47 -10.99 5.20
C HIS A 71 -21.32 -10.75 3.95
N GLN A 72 -22.17 -9.72 3.94
CA GLN A 72 -22.97 -9.36 2.80
C GLN A 72 -22.22 -8.40 1.87
N ARG A 73 -22.36 -8.58 0.56
CA ARG A 73 -21.81 -7.65 -0.42
C ARG A 73 -22.42 -6.27 -0.19
N TYR A 74 -21.58 -5.26 -0.04
CA TYR A 74 -22.04 -3.87 0.07
C TYR A 74 -22.75 -3.45 -1.22
N ALA A 75 -24.07 -3.32 -1.15
CA ALA A 75 -24.92 -2.81 -2.24
C ALA A 75 -25.05 -1.28 -2.12
N GLY A 76 -23.94 -0.56 -2.34
CA GLY A 76 -23.98 0.89 -2.43
C GLY A 76 -24.66 1.35 -3.72
N ARG A 77 -25.57 2.33 -3.63
CA ARG A 77 -26.02 3.05 -4.83
C ARG A 77 -24.87 3.90 -5.34
N LEU A 78 -24.39 3.63 -6.54
CA LEU A 78 -23.52 4.54 -7.25
C LEU A 78 -24.25 5.88 -7.36
N ILE A 79 -23.74 6.92 -6.70
CA ILE A 79 -24.21 8.28 -6.92
C ILE A 79 -23.70 8.69 -8.31
N THR A 80 -24.47 8.37 -9.35
CA THR A 80 -24.23 8.92 -10.69
C THR A 80 -24.66 10.39 -10.69
N ARG A 81 -23.76 11.31 -10.31
CA ARG A 81 -23.92 12.73 -10.69
C ARG A 81 -23.56 12.86 -12.17
N LEU A 82 -24.51 12.59 -13.04
CA LEU A 82 -24.46 12.95 -14.45
C LEU A 82 -25.86 13.35 -14.86
N LYS A 83 -26.13 14.67 -14.79
CA LYS A 83 -27.04 15.43 -15.66
C LYS A 83 -27.24 16.86 -15.15
N ALA A 84 -26.48 17.78 -15.72
CA ALA A 84 -26.78 19.19 -15.96
C ALA A 84 -25.51 19.72 -16.68
N THR A 85 -25.49 20.20 -17.92
CA THR A 85 -26.50 20.82 -18.77
C THR A 85 -25.90 20.80 -20.18
N LEU A 86 -26.55 20.19 -21.17
CA LEU A 86 -26.19 20.44 -22.57
C LEU A 86 -27.47 20.91 -23.27
N PRO A 87 -27.55 22.16 -23.75
CA PRO A 87 -28.73 22.65 -24.44
C PRO A 87 -28.94 21.88 -25.76
N PRO A 88 -30.19 21.75 -26.21
CA PRO A 88 -30.47 21.11 -27.50
C PRO A 88 -29.80 21.91 -28.61
N ARG A 89 -29.03 21.23 -29.47
CA ARG A 89 -28.57 21.83 -30.72
C ARG A 89 -29.81 22.15 -31.56
N LEU A 90 -29.98 23.43 -31.85
CA LEU A 90 -30.76 23.88 -33.00
C LEU A 90 -30.15 23.19 -34.22
N ASN A 91 -30.89 22.27 -34.83
CA ASN A 91 -30.59 21.87 -36.19
C ASN A 91 -31.21 22.94 -37.09
N ASP A 92 -30.34 23.64 -37.79
CA ASP A 92 -30.63 24.31 -39.04
C ASP A 92 -31.10 23.25 -40.07
N GLU A 93 -32.32 23.42 -40.58
CA GLU A 93 -32.82 23.22 -41.96
C GLU A 93 -34.35 23.19 -41.99
#